data_AF-A0A9P6VY40-F1
#
_entry.id   AF-A0A9P6VY40-F1
#
_cell.length_a   1.000
_cell.length_b   1.000
_cell.length_c   1.000
_cell.angle_alpha   90.00
_cell.angle_beta   90.00
_cell.angle_gamma   90.00
#
_symmetry.space_group_name_H-M   'P 1'
#
loop_
_entity.id
_entity.type
_entity.pdbx_description
1 polymer ?
#
loop_
_entity_poly.entity_id
_entity_poly.type
_entity_poly.pdbx_seq_one_letter_code
_entity_poly.pdbx_strand_id
1 'polypeptide(L)'
;MAAAARSTMKRISTAVYLSEPAATTAPPGTVSAKGTTQGPGVVLLCAWMGAQLKHAVKYVDAYRKLYPNTTVVLVRSNPIDFFRRARFVEAIQPAADLLRARVNGLAGPKSDLLVHTLSNGGCLTLQELNEQLLRRPGAATGVATTRGIPARAFIFDSCPGLSTLKSTIRAFSAGIRNPVVKYPAVAAITLMYGVLRLWSMIRRQPGTLARISAYLNSPSSLPPVPRLYLYSPIDELIPPEDVERHAAQAKTEAGVTDIRMEKFENSPHVAHARTDPERYWSAVKRVWDEAGEQKKAEQQG
;
A
#
# COMPACT_ATOMS: atom_id res chain seq x y z
N MET A 1 -27.66 -2.58 19.51
CA MET A 1 -26.32 -2.35 18.92
C MET A 1 -25.63 -3.70 18.76
N ALA A 2 -25.56 -4.25 17.54
CA ALA A 2 -24.83 -5.49 17.31
C ALA A 2 -23.32 -5.20 17.38
N ALA A 3 -22.62 -5.86 18.32
CA ALA A 3 -21.18 -5.82 18.38
C ALA A 3 -20.61 -6.38 17.07
N ALA A 4 -19.95 -5.54 16.28
CA ALA A 4 -19.26 -5.99 15.08
C ALA A 4 -18.24 -7.07 15.49
N ALA A 5 -18.43 -8.29 14.99
CA ALA A 5 -17.47 -9.38 15.20
C ALA A 5 -16.09 -8.90 14.75
N ARG A 6 -15.12 -8.85 15.67
CA ARG A 6 -13.71 -8.53 15.34
C ARG A 6 -13.27 -9.44 14.21
N SER A 7 -12.67 -8.90 13.16
CA SER A 7 -12.21 -9.73 12.05
C SER A 7 -11.21 -10.78 12.56
N THR A 8 -11.52 -12.05 12.29
CA THR A 8 -10.59 -13.14 12.57
C THR A 8 -9.60 -13.19 11.42
N MET A 9 -8.42 -12.61 11.62
CA MET A 9 -7.32 -12.64 10.65
C MET A 9 -6.55 -13.97 10.77
N LYS A 10 -6.48 -14.74 9.70
CA LYS A 10 -5.62 -15.93 9.62
C LYS A 10 -4.19 -15.49 9.31
N ARG A 11 -3.24 -15.83 10.19
CA ARG A 11 -1.82 -15.63 9.92
C ARG A 11 -1.34 -16.68 8.92
N ILE A 12 -0.79 -16.25 7.79
CA ILE A 12 -0.24 -17.13 6.74
C ILE A 12 1.28 -17.24 6.86
N SER A 13 1.96 -16.14 7.24
CA SER A 13 3.39 -16.12 7.52
C SER A 13 3.74 -15.15 8.66
N THR A 14 5.02 -14.87 8.89
CA THR A 14 5.46 -13.81 9.80
C THR A 14 5.04 -12.42 9.35
N ALA A 15 4.88 -12.19 8.04
CA ALA A 15 4.54 -10.91 7.45
C ALA A 15 3.10 -10.85 6.91
N VAL A 16 2.51 -11.99 6.52
CA VAL A 16 1.24 -12.03 5.76
C VAL A 16 0.09 -12.55 6.62
N TYR A 17 -1.02 -11.81 6.61
CA TYR A 17 -2.28 -12.15 7.25
C TYR A 17 -3.42 -12.03 6.24
N LEU A 18 -4.41 -12.90 6.37
CA LEU A 18 -5.53 -13.02 5.44
C LEU A 18 -6.85 -12.88 6.20
N SER A 19 -7.73 -12.01 5.72
CA SER A 19 -9.13 -11.95 6.10
C SER A 19 -9.98 -12.39 4.93
N GLU A 20 -10.66 -13.52 5.09
CA GLU A 20 -11.66 -14.00 4.15
C GLU A 20 -12.95 -13.19 4.25
N PRO A 21 -13.76 -13.14 3.18
CA PRO A 21 -15.11 -12.58 3.22
C PRO A 21 -15.91 -13.11 4.42
N ALA A 22 -16.81 -12.29 4.96
CA ALA A 22 -17.77 -12.82 5.92
C ALA A 22 -18.61 -13.88 5.19
N ALA A 23 -18.57 -15.14 5.65
CA ALA A 23 -19.31 -16.23 5.02
C ALA A 23 -20.75 -15.77 4.75
N THR A 24 -21.10 -15.67 3.46
CA THR A 24 -22.42 -15.21 3.05
C THR A 24 -23.40 -16.30 3.46
N THR A 25 -24.16 -16.08 4.53
CA THR A 25 -25.32 -16.92 4.89
C THR A 25 -26.50 -16.71 3.94
N ALA A 26 -26.27 -16.30 2.69
CA ALA A 26 -27.32 -16.17 1.69
C ALA A 26 -27.55 -17.54 1.03
N PRO A 27 -28.82 -17.98 0.87
CA PRO A 27 -29.13 -19.20 0.14
C PRO A 27 -28.59 -19.13 -1.30
N PRO A 28 -28.21 -20.26 -1.90
CA PRO A 28 -27.90 -20.30 -3.33
C PRO A 28 -29.20 -20.07 -4.11
N GLY A 29 -29.40 -18.86 -4.64
CA GLY A 29 -30.56 -18.60 -5.51
C GLY A 29 -30.96 -17.14 -5.73
N THR A 30 -30.57 -16.17 -4.91
CA THR A 30 -30.99 -14.78 -5.12
C THR A 30 -29.96 -13.98 -5.93
N VAL A 31 -30.15 -13.98 -7.24
CA VAL A 31 -29.53 -12.99 -8.14
C VAL A 31 -30.14 -11.63 -7.79
N SER A 32 -29.47 -10.87 -6.92
CA SER A 32 -29.84 -9.48 -6.66
C SER A 32 -29.42 -8.60 -7.83
N ALA A 33 -30.27 -8.54 -8.85
CA ALA A 33 -30.24 -7.52 -9.87
C ALA A 33 -30.78 -6.21 -9.29
N LYS A 34 -29.89 -5.32 -8.81
CA LYS A 34 -30.05 -3.85 -8.76
C LYS A 34 -28.78 -3.17 -8.19
N GLY A 35 -27.91 -2.69 -9.09
CA GLY A 35 -27.21 -1.40 -8.94
C GLY A 35 -26.16 -1.16 -7.84
N THR A 36 -25.66 -2.14 -7.09
CA THR A 36 -24.60 -1.88 -6.08
C THR A 36 -23.22 -2.00 -6.71
N THR A 37 -22.38 -0.95 -6.68
CA THR A 37 -20.99 -1.04 -7.13
C THR A 37 -20.30 -2.19 -6.40
N GLN A 38 -19.86 -3.21 -7.15
CA GLN A 38 -19.17 -4.36 -6.56
C GLN A 38 -17.83 -3.87 -6.00
N GLY A 39 -17.59 -4.15 -4.71
CA GLY A 39 -16.31 -3.88 -4.07
C GLY A 39 -15.15 -4.67 -4.71
N PRO A 40 -13.90 -4.41 -4.30
CA PRO A 40 -12.76 -5.21 -4.71
C PRO A 40 -12.98 -6.69 -4.37
N GLY A 41 -12.51 -7.58 -5.25
CA GLY A 41 -12.37 -9.00 -4.92
C GLY A 41 -11.25 -9.18 -3.90
N VAL A 42 -10.14 -8.43 -4.09
CA VAL A 42 -8.99 -8.42 -3.20
C VAL A 42 -8.54 -7.00 -2.87
N VAL A 43 -8.30 -6.73 -1.59
CA VAL A 43 -7.54 -5.57 -1.12
C VAL A 43 -6.17 -6.03 -0.66
N LEU A 44 -5.11 -5.57 -1.33
CA LEU A 44 -3.74 -5.70 -0.85
C LEU A 44 -3.42 -4.51 0.06
N LEU A 45 -3.29 -4.76 1.35
CA LEU A 45 -2.98 -3.75 2.35
C LEU A 45 -1.52 -3.88 2.79
N CYS A 46 -0.66 -3.03 2.24
CA CYS A 46 0.75 -2.90 2.61
C CYS A 46 0.88 -1.94 3.80
N ALA A 47 0.99 -2.49 5.02
CA ALA A 47 1.05 -1.69 6.24
C ALA A 47 2.36 -0.91 6.39
N TRP A 48 2.33 0.12 7.24
CA TRP A 48 3.52 0.89 7.58
C TRP A 48 4.53 0.04 8.36
N MET A 49 5.78 0.50 8.32
CA MET A 49 6.88 -0.21 8.96
C MET A 49 6.70 -0.24 10.49
N GLY A 50 6.82 -1.43 11.07
CA GLY A 50 6.65 -1.64 12.51
C GLY A 50 5.19 -1.53 12.98
N ALA A 51 4.21 -1.54 12.06
CA ALA A 51 2.79 -1.51 12.41
C ALA A 51 2.45 -2.63 13.39
N GLN A 52 1.90 -2.28 14.55
CA GLN A 52 1.34 -3.28 15.47
C GLN A 52 0.05 -3.85 14.87
N LEU A 53 -0.15 -5.16 14.99
CA LEU A 53 -1.30 -5.84 14.37
C LEU A 53 -2.64 -5.22 14.79
N LYS A 54 -2.80 -4.84 16.07
CA LYS A 54 -4.01 -4.18 16.59
C LYS A 54 -4.37 -2.85 15.90
N HIS A 55 -3.41 -2.20 15.26
CA HIS A 55 -3.66 -0.97 14.51
C HIS A 55 -3.95 -1.28 13.04
N ALA A 56 -3.17 -2.17 12.42
CA ALA A 56 -3.40 -2.56 11.02
C ALA A 56 -4.76 -3.27 10.82
N VAL A 57 -5.22 -4.07 11.79
CA VAL A 57 -6.54 -4.74 11.74
C VAL A 57 -7.70 -3.75 11.65
N LYS A 58 -7.56 -2.51 12.14
CA LYS A 58 -8.62 -1.50 12.02
C LYS A 58 -8.92 -1.13 10.57
N TYR A 59 -7.90 -1.13 9.71
CA TYR A 59 -8.07 -0.91 8.26
C TYR A 59 -8.76 -2.11 7.61
N VAL A 60 -8.41 -3.33 8.04
CA VAL A 60 -9.08 -4.55 7.60
C VAL A 60 -10.57 -4.54 7.97
N ASP A 61 -10.88 -4.20 9.22
CA ASP A 61 -12.26 -4.10 9.71
C ASP A 61 -13.06 -3.05 8.91
N ALA A 62 -12.45 -1.90 8.61
CA ALA A 62 -13.07 -0.87 7.79
C ALA A 62 -13.34 -1.35 6.36
N TYR A 63 -12.38 -2.04 5.72
CA TYR A 63 -12.59 -2.64 4.41
C TYR A 63 -13.70 -3.71 4.40
N ARG A 64 -13.78 -4.56 5.42
CA ARG A 64 -14.88 -5.54 5.55
C ARG A 64 -16.24 -4.87 5.72
N LYS A 65 -16.29 -3.72 6.41
CA LYS A 65 -17.51 -2.93 6.56
C LYS A 65 -17.91 -2.28 5.23
N LEU A 66 -16.95 -1.74 4.49
CA LEU A 66 -17.18 -1.12 3.18
C LEU A 66 -17.56 -2.16 2.11
N TYR A 67 -16.89 -3.31 2.13
CA TYR A 67 -16.99 -4.36 1.11
C TYR A 67 -17.05 -5.74 1.77
N PRO A 68 -18.26 -6.22 2.14
CA PRO A 68 -18.42 -7.49 2.88
C PRO A 68 -17.87 -8.74 2.18
N ASN A 69 -17.83 -8.70 0.84
CA ASN A 69 -17.38 -9.81 -0.01
C ASN A 69 -15.88 -9.73 -0.36
N THR A 70 -15.13 -8.76 0.19
CA THR A 70 -13.72 -8.57 -0.16
C THR A 70 -12.81 -9.49 0.64
N THR A 71 -11.78 -10.02 -0.01
CA THR A 71 -10.63 -10.63 0.65
C THR A 71 -9.62 -9.53 0.98
N VAL A 72 -9.13 -9.45 2.23
CA VAL A 72 -8.05 -8.52 2.58
C VAL A 72 -6.75 -9.28 2.84
N VAL A 73 -5.72 -8.99 2.06
CA VAL A 73 -4.36 -9.49 2.25
C VAL A 73 -3.54 -8.40 2.94
N LEU A 74 -3.34 -8.54 4.25
CA LEU A 74 -2.52 -7.61 5.04
C LEU A 74 -1.07 -8.08 5.04
N VAL A 75 -0.17 -7.21 4.58
CA VAL A 75 1.28 -7.45 4.60
C VAL A 75 1.95 -6.45 5.54
N ARG A 76 2.70 -6.97 6.52
CA ARG A 76 3.42 -6.18 7.52
C ARG A 76 4.92 -6.25 7.27
N SER A 77 5.60 -5.13 7.49
CA SER A 77 7.06 -5.02 7.50
C SER A 77 7.55 -4.47 8.84
N ASN A 78 8.81 -4.73 9.16
CA ASN A 78 9.50 -4.27 10.37
C ASN A 78 10.80 -3.54 10.00
N PRO A 79 11.33 -2.67 10.87
CA PRO A 79 12.60 -1.98 10.62
C PRO A 79 13.77 -2.90 10.26
N ILE A 80 13.83 -4.10 10.84
CA ILE A 80 14.90 -5.06 10.55
C ILE A 80 14.83 -5.62 9.11
N ASP A 81 13.66 -5.59 8.48
CA ASP A 81 13.45 -6.14 7.14
C ASP A 81 14.18 -5.31 6.07
N PHE A 82 14.42 -4.02 6.32
CA PHE A 82 15.30 -3.17 5.49
C PHE A 82 16.72 -3.71 5.38
N PHE A 83 17.22 -4.34 6.46
CA PHE A 83 18.56 -4.92 6.50
C PHE A 83 18.57 -6.41 6.14
N ARG A 84 17.40 -7.06 6.09
CA ARG A 84 17.25 -8.51 5.85
C ARG A 84 16.36 -8.80 4.64
N ARG A 85 16.63 -8.12 3.53
CA ARG A 85 15.81 -8.19 2.30
C ARG A 85 15.46 -9.62 1.87
N ALA A 86 16.43 -10.53 1.84
CA ALA A 86 16.19 -11.92 1.40
C ALA A 86 15.13 -12.63 2.28
N ARG A 87 15.22 -12.49 3.60
CA ARG A 87 14.22 -13.04 4.54
C ARG A 87 12.87 -12.35 4.43
N PHE A 88 12.86 -11.03 4.17
CA PHE A 88 11.62 -10.29 3.96
C PHE A 88 10.90 -10.76 2.69
N VAL A 89 11.64 -10.92 1.59
CA VAL A 89 11.13 -11.45 0.31
C VAL A 89 10.51 -12.85 0.52
N GLU A 90 11.19 -13.73 1.26
CA GLU A 90 10.64 -15.04 1.62
C GLU A 90 9.36 -14.92 2.47
N ALA A 91 9.35 -14.03 3.47
CA ALA A 91 8.22 -13.85 4.37
C ALA A 91 6.95 -13.32 3.65
N ILE A 92 7.10 -12.53 2.59
CA ILE A 92 5.98 -11.99 1.80
C ILE A 92 5.59 -12.86 0.61
N GLN A 93 6.34 -13.93 0.30
CA GLN A 93 6.04 -14.86 -0.80
C GLN A 93 4.58 -15.37 -0.78
N PRO A 94 3.99 -15.73 0.38
CA PRO A 94 2.59 -16.18 0.41
C PRO A 94 1.58 -15.12 -0.05
N ALA A 95 1.89 -13.82 0.09
CA ALA A 95 1.03 -12.77 -0.46
C ALA A 95 1.10 -12.73 -2.00
N ALA A 96 2.28 -12.91 -2.58
CA ALA A 96 2.41 -13.03 -4.03
C ALA A 96 1.64 -14.25 -4.57
N ASP A 97 1.71 -15.39 -3.87
CA ASP A 97 0.99 -16.61 -4.26
C ASP A 97 -0.53 -16.43 -4.18
N LEU A 98 -1.03 -15.76 -3.13
CA LEU A 98 -2.44 -15.41 -2.99
C LEU A 98 -2.91 -14.47 -4.11
N LEU A 99 -2.11 -13.47 -4.49
CA LEU A 99 -2.44 -12.56 -5.58
C LEU A 99 -2.52 -13.29 -6.92
N ARG A 100 -1.58 -14.20 -7.22
CA ARG A 100 -1.64 -15.03 -8.44
C ARG A 100 -2.88 -15.92 -8.48
N ALA A 101 -3.30 -16.44 -7.33
CA ALA A 101 -4.44 -17.36 -7.25
C ALA A 101 -5.82 -16.67 -7.30
N ARG A 102 -5.93 -15.41 -6.85
CA ARG A 102 -7.23 -14.77 -6.61
C ARG A 102 -7.53 -13.56 -7.49
N VAL A 103 -6.54 -12.98 -8.16
CA VAL A 103 -6.72 -11.77 -8.97
C VAL A 103 -6.76 -12.13 -10.44
N ASN A 104 -7.65 -11.49 -11.20
CA ASN A 104 -7.99 -11.86 -12.58
C ASN A 104 -6.90 -11.59 -13.65
N GLY A 105 -5.66 -11.28 -13.26
CA GLY A 105 -4.52 -11.17 -14.18
C GLY A 105 -4.33 -9.81 -14.87
N LEU A 106 -5.39 -9.02 -15.04
CA LEU A 106 -5.39 -7.83 -15.89
C LEU A 106 -5.44 -6.55 -15.06
N ALA A 107 -4.47 -5.66 -15.25
CA ALA A 107 -4.51 -4.31 -14.67
C ALA A 107 -5.61 -3.44 -15.32
N GLY A 108 -5.99 -2.36 -14.64
CA GLY A 108 -6.92 -1.36 -15.18
C GLY A 108 -8.38 -1.58 -14.75
N PRO A 109 -9.36 -0.99 -15.46
CA PRO A 109 -10.75 -0.91 -15.00
C PRO A 109 -11.43 -2.26 -14.76
N LYS A 110 -10.90 -3.37 -15.28
CA LYS A 110 -11.44 -4.74 -15.07
C LYS A 110 -10.81 -5.48 -13.90
N SER A 111 -9.69 -5.02 -13.38
CA SER A 111 -9.01 -5.63 -12.23
C SER A 111 -9.91 -5.66 -11.00
N ASP A 112 -9.91 -6.74 -10.24
CA ASP A 112 -10.59 -6.83 -8.94
C ASP A 112 -9.69 -6.50 -7.74
N LEU A 113 -8.47 -5.98 -8.00
CA LEU A 113 -7.47 -5.66 -7.00
C LEU A 113 -7.38 -4.16 -6.68
N LEU A 114 -7.60 -3.82 -5.41
CA LEU A 114 -7.25 -2.52 -4.84
C LEU A 114 -5.95 -2.63 -4.04
N VAL A 115 -4.99 -1.74 -4.29
CA VAL A 115 -3.73 -1.72 -3.53
C VAL A 115 -3.72 -0.51 -2.62
N HIS A 116 -3.57 -0.74 -1.31
CA HIS A 116 -3.48 0.30 -0.30
C HIS A 116 -2.13 0.24 0.39
N THR A 117 -1.34 1.30 0.19
CA THR A 117 0.04 1.43 0.63
C THR A 117 0.16 2.47 1.73
N LEU A 118 0.63 2.07 2.91
CA LEU A 118 0.77 2.93 4.09
C LEU A 118 2.25 3.20 4.36
N SER A 119 2.67 4.47 4.37
CA SER A 119 4.04 4.90 4.59
C SER A 119 5.06 4.35 3.58
N ASN A 120 6.31 4.79 3.67
CA ASN A 120 7.42 4.26 2.87
C ASN A 120 7.71 2.77 3.14
N GLY A 121 7.34 2.25 4.32
CA GLY A 121 7.39 0.82 4.61
C GLY A 121 6.43 0.00 3.74
N GLY A 122 5.23 0.53 3.50
CA GLY A 122 4.29 -0.04 2.54
C GLY A 122 4.84 0.04 1.12
N CYS A 123 5.47 1.15 0.72
CA CYS A 123 6.08 1.30 -0.61
C CYS A 123 7.15 0.24 -0.89
N LEU A 124 8.02 -0.04 0.09
CA LEU A 124 9.00 -1.12 -0.03
C LEU A 124 8.31 -2.48 -0.22
N THR A 125 7.28 -2.75 0.57
CA THR A 125 6.49 -3.99 0.48
C THR A 125 5.87 -4.14 -0.91
N LEU A 126 5.29 -3.06 -1.44
CA LEU A 126 4.70 -3.02 -2.77
C LEU A 126 5.72 -3.32 -3.86
N GLN A 127 6.90 -2.68 -3.81
CA GLN A 127 7.98 -2.93 -4.75
C GLN A 127 8.44 -4.40 -4.71
N GLU A 128 8.73 -4.95 -3.52
CA GLU A 128 9.22 -6.32 -3.41
C GLU A 128 8.16 -7.35 -3.86
N LEU A 129 6.88 -7.13 -3.58
CA LEU A 129 5.81 -7.98 -4.10
C LEU A 129 5.70 -7.92 -5.61
N ASN A 130 5.75 -6.71 -6.19
CA ASN A 130 5.68 -6.54 -7.64
C ASN A 130 6.85 -7.23 -8.35
N GLU A 131 8.07 -7.08 -7.82
CA GLU A 131 9.27 -7.78 -8.32
C GLU A 131 9.10 -9.31 -8.29
N GLN A 132 8.49 -9.88 -7.25
CA GLN A 132 8.23 -11.33 -7.19
C GLN A 132 7.20 -11.78 -8.22
N LEU A 133 6.17 -10.96 -8.48
CA LEU A 133 5.16 -11.24 -9.50
C LEU A 133 5.75 -11.13 -10.91
N LEU A 134 6.65 -10.17 -11.15
CA LEU A 134 7.35 -10.00 -12.44
C LEU A 134 8.34 -11.14 -12.73
N ARG A 135 9.06 -11.65 -11.72
CA ARG A 135 10.11 -12.69 -11.90
C ARG A 135 9.58 -14.11 -12.09
N ARG A 136 8.35 -14.38 -11.64
CA ARG A 136 7.71 -15.69 -11.78
C ARG A 136 6.40 -15.53 -12.54
N PRO A 137 6.44 -15.51 -13.90
CA PRO A 137 5.26 -15.80 -14.69
C PRO A 137 4.72 -17.15 -14.20
N GLY A 138 3.43 -17.21 -13.84
CA GLY A 138 2.84 -18.40 -13.24
C GLY A 138 3.24 -19.68 -13.99
N ALA A 139 3.71 -20.68 -13.25
CA ALA A 139 3.98 -21.99 -13.80
C ALA A 139 2.67 -22.61 -14.32
N ALA A 140 2.61 -22.82 -15.63
CA ALA A 140 1.87 -23.90 -16.29
C ALA A 140 0.46 -24.24 -15.75
N THR A 141 -0.49 -23.31 -15.86
CA THR A 141 -1.92 -23.63 -16.07
C THR A 141 -2.49 -22.47 -16.88
N GLY A 142 -3.16 -22.71 -18.01
CA GLY A 142 -3.51 -21.71 -19.04
C GLY A 142 -4.53 -20.63 -18.63
N VAL A 143 -4.25 -19.93 -17.54
CA VAL A 143 -5.00 -18.82 -16.96
C VAL A 143 -4.13 -17.57 -17.10
N ALA A 144 -4.71 -16.46 -17.53
CA ALA A 144 -4.03 -15.19 -17.82
C ALA A 144 -2.95 -14.86 -16.78
N THR A 145 -1.70 -14.77 -17.22
CA THR A 145 -0.54 -14.60 -16.35
C THR A 145 -0.47 -13.15 -15.83
N THR A 146 -0.53 -12.97 -14.50
CA THR A 146 -0.29 -11.68 -13.85
C THR A 146 1.14 -11.22 -14.15
N ARG A 147 1.33 -10.24 -15.04
CA ARG A 147 2.64 -9.64 -15.34
C ARG A 147 2.86 -8.44 -14.42
N GLY A 148 3.25 -8.69 -13.17
CA GLY A 148 3.30 -7.68 -12.11
C GLY A 148 1.98 -7.56 -11.35
N ILE A 149 1.82 -6.49 -10.58
CA ILE A 149 0.61 -6.20 -9.80
C ILE A 149 -0.49 -5.67 -10.72
N PRO A 150 -1.57 -6.43 -10.96
CA PRO A 150 -2.62 -6.04 -11.89
C PRO A 150 -3.67 -5.19 -11.16
N ALA A 151 -3.30 -4.02 -10.61
CA ALA A 151 -4.23 -3.20 -9.83
C ALA A 151 -5.29 -2.49 -10.70
N ARG A 152 -6.49 -2.24 -10.13
CA ARG A 152 -7.46 -1.25 -10.65
C ARG A 152 -7.14 0.15 -10.17
N ALA A 153 -6.66 0.30 -8.93
CA ALA A 153 -6.31 1.58 -8.35
C ALA A 153 -5.25 1.40 -7.26
N PHE A 154 -4.45 2.45 -7.05
CA PHE A 154 -3.49 2.55 -5.95
C PHE A 154 -3.91 3.65 -4.96
N ILE A 155 -3.73 3.36 -3.68
CA ILE A 155 -3.89 4.31 -2.59
C ILE A 155 -2.55 4.43 -1.88
N PHE A 156 -2.07 5.66 -1.74
CA PHE A 156 -0.85 6.01 -1.02
C PHE A 156 -1.23 6.88 0.17
N ASP A 157 -1.09 6.34 1.38
CA ASP A 157 -1.35 7.04 2.64
C ASP A 157 -0.01 7.36 3.31
N SER A 158 0.26 8.66 3.47
CA SER A 158 1.49 9.19 4.05
C SER A 158 2.73 8.71 3.29
N CYS A 159 2.67 8.67 1.95
CA CYS A 159 3.76 8.21 1.07
C CYS A 159 3.45 8.53 -0.40
N PRO A 160 4.39 8.32 -1.33
CA PRO A 160 5.84 8.11 -1.13
C PRO A 160 6.54 9.39 -0.65
N GLY A 161 7.60 9.24 0.14
CA GLY A 161 8.43 10.35 0.60
C GLY A 161 9.92 10.06 0.55
N LEU A 162 10.75 11.10 0.57
CA LEU A 162 12.20 10.97 0.55
C LEU A 162 12.80 10.96 1.97
N SER A 163 14.01 10.41 2.07
CA SER A 163 14.74 10.39 3.34
C SER A 163 15.39 11.75 3.59
N THR A 164 15.08 12.36 4.73
CA THR A 164 15.92 13.40 5.33
C THR A 164 16.59 12.83 6.57
N LEU A 165 17.66 13.45 7.06
CA LEU A 165 18.27 13.03 8.32
C LEU A 165 17.25 13.11 9.48
N LYS A 166 16.48 14.20 9.53
CA LYS A 166 15.44 14.42 10.53
C LYS A 166 14.35 13.34 10.49
N SER A 167 13.84 13.00 9.29
CA SER A 167 12.82 11.96 9.15
C SER A 167 13.38 10.57 9.49
N THR A 168 14.63 10.30 9.13
CA THR A 168 15.32 9.03 9.47
C THR A 168 15.49 8.88 10.98
N ILE A 169 15.99 9.92 11.66
CA ILE A 169 16.12 9.91 13.12
C ILE A 169 14.76 9.68 13.78
N ARG A 170 13.72 10.41 13.37
CA ARG A 170 12.37 10.25 13.91
C ARG A 170 11.85 8.83 13.71
N ALA A 171 11.94 8.29 12.50
CA ALA A 171 11.43 6.96 12.17
C ALA A 171 12.11 5.84 12.99
N PHE A 172 13.44 5.90 13.18
CA PHE A 172 14.18 4.82 13.83
C PHE A 172 14.41 5.02 15.34
N SER A 173 14.16 6.21 15.90
CA SER A 173 14.31 6.49 17.33
C SER A 173 13.01 6.74 18.10
N ALA A 174 11.85 6.82 17.42
CA ALA A 174 10.55 7.13 18.06
C ALA A 174 10.19 6.19 19.23
N GLY A 175 10.60 4.92 19.17
CA GLY A 175 10.34 3.94 20.24
C GLY A 175 11.29 4.04 21.44
N ILE A 176 12.40 4.77 21.33
CA ILE A 176 13.45 4.82 22.36
C ILE A 176 13.14 5.96 23.34
N ARG A 177 12.71 5.60 24.55
CA ARG A 177 12.38 6.57 25.61
C ARG A 177 13.57 6.91 26.52
N ASN A 178 14.47 5.95 26.76
CA ASN A 178 15.62 6.15 27.65
C ASN A 178 16.69 7.04 26.95
N PRO A 179 17.01 8.23 27.48
CA PRO A 179 18.00 9.13 26.89
C PRO A 179 19.38 8.51 26.72
N VAL A 180 19.81 7.67 27.67
CA VAL A 180 21.12 6.98 27.64
C VAL A 180 21.25 6.07 26.43
N VAL A 181 20.15 5.47 25.98
CA VAL A 181 20.11 4.65 24.75
C VAL A 181 19.84 5.51 23.52
N LYS A 182 18.99 6.55 23.68
CA LYS A 182 18.55 7.40 22.57
C LYS A 182 19.70 8.19 21.97
N TYR A 183 20.55 8.84 22.77
CA TYR A 183 21.64 9.66 22.24
C TYR A 183 22.67 8.85 21.43
N PRO A 184 23.20 7.71 21.93
CA PRO A 184 24.07 6.85 21.12
C PRO A 184 23.37 6.33 19.87
N ALA A 185 22.08 5.95 19.95
CA ALA A 185 21.33 5.52 18.77
C ALA A 185 21.18 6.63 17.73
N VAL A 186 20.87 7.86 18.13
CA VAL A 186 20.78 9.01 17.24
C VAL A 186 22.14 9.32 16.60
N ALA A 187 23.23 9.26 17.37
CA ALA A 187 24.58 9.43 16.85
C ALA A 187 24.93 8.35 15.80
N ALA A 188 24.63 7.08 16.11
CA ALA A 188 24.83 5.96 15.18
C ALA A 188 23.99 6.09 13.91
N ILE A 189 22.71 6.48 14.02
CA ILE A 189 21.82 6.74 12.87
C ILE A 189 22.38 7.88 12.02
N THR A 190 22.87 8.95 12.65
CA THR A 190 23.41 10.13 11.96
C THR A 190 24.68 9.79 11.21
N LEU A 191 25.61 9.06 11.84
CA LEU A 191 26.82 8.56 11.20
C LEU A 191 26.50 7.63 10.03
N MET A 192 25.60 6.66 10.23
CA MET A 192 25.15 5.74 9.19
C MET A 192 24.53 6.49 8.01
N TYR A 193 23.67 7.47 8.27
CA TYR A 193 23.06 8.30 7.24
C TYR A 193 24.12 9.08 6.45
N GLY A 194 25.11 9.67 7.13
CA GLY A 194 26.24 10.33 6.51
C GLY A 194 27.05 9.42 5.59
N VAL A 195 27.39 8.20 6.07
CA VAL A 195 28.10 7.18 5.29
C VAL A 195 27.29 6.77 4.06
N LEU A 196 26.00 6.47 4.21
CA LEU A 196 25.14 6.09 3.08
C LEU A 196 24.99 7.22 2.07
N ARG A 197 24.91 8.48 2.52
CA ARG A 197 24.86 9.64 1.62
C ARG A 197 26.18 9.84 0.89
N LEU A 198 27.31 9.77 1.58
CA LEU A 198 28.64 9.85 0.95
C LEU A 198 28.81 8.74 -0.09
N TRP A 199 28.44 7.52 0.26
CA TRP A 199 28.49 6.37 -0.64
C TRP A 199 27.54 6.52 -1.84
N SER A 200 26.37 7.12 -1.66
CA SER A 200 25.43 7.45 -2.75
C SER A 200 26.02 8.49 -3.70
N MET A 201 26.76 9.48 -3.18
CA MET A 201 27.44 10.50 -3.97
C MET A 201 28.60 9.89 -4.77
N ILE A 202 29.47 9.11 -4.12
CA ILE A 202 30.59 8.42 -4.77
C ILE A 202 30.10 7.51 -5.90
N ARG A 203 29.06 6.71 -5.64
CA ARG A 203 28.50 5.79 -6.65
C ARG A 203 27.56 6.47 -7.65
N ARG A 204 27.24 7.75 -7.48
CA ARG A 204 26.26 8.50 -8.28
C ARG A 204 24.91 7.78 -8.37
N GLN A 205 24.54 7.05 -7.31
CA GLN A 205 23.32 6.27 -7.24
C GLN A 205 22.31 6.98 -6.33
N PRO A 206 21.03 7.07 -6.74
CA PRO A 206 20.00 7.62 -5.87
C PRO A 206 19.84 6.77 -4.60
N GLY A 207 19.46 7.43 -3.50
CA GLY A 207 19.16 6.76 -2.24
C GLY A 207 17.99 5.78 -2.36
N THR A 208 17.88 4.85 -1.41
CA THR A 208 16.87 3.77 -1.45
C THR A 208 15.45 4.28 -1.63
N LEU A 209 15.02 5.30 -0.87
CA LEU A 209 13.67 5.86 -0.99
C LEU A 209 13.45 6.59 -2.31
N ALA A 210 14.47 7.27 -2.85
CA ALA A 210 14.40 7.88 -4.17
C ALA A 210 14.26 6.82 -5.28
N ARG A 211 14.95 5.67 -5.13
CA ARG A 211 14.79 4.53 -6.05
C ARG A 211 13.40 3.92 -5.97
N ILE A 212 12.85 3.74 -4.78
CA ILE A 212 11.47 3.25 -4.60
C ILE A 212 10.47 4.24 -5.18
N SER A 213 10.64 5.54 -4.91
CA SER A 213 9.82 6.62 -5.48
C SER A 213 9.82 6.57 -7.01
N ALA A 214 11.01 6.49 -7.64
CA ALA A 214 11.12 6.35 -9.09
C ALA A 214 10.50 5.04 -9.61
N TYR A 215 10.66 3.94 -8.87
CA TYR A 215 10.06 2.65 -9.21
C TYR A 215 8.54 2.72 -9.28
N LEU A 216 7.89 3.37 -8.31
CA LEU A 216 6.43 3.49 -8.26
C LEU A 216 5.86 4.36 -9.39
N ASN A 217 6.66 5.25 -9.98
CA ASN A 217 6.31 6.05 -11.15
C ASN A 217 6.87 5.51 -12.47
N SER A 218 7.46 4.31 -12.48
CA SER A 218 7.95 3.69 -13.71
C SER A 218 6.81 2.94 -14.43
N PRO A 219 6.51 3.24 -15.72
CA PRO A 219 5.50 2.51 -16.50
C PRO A 219 5.78 1.01 -16.65
N SER A 220 7.05 0.59 -16.55
CA SER A 220 7.43 -0.82 -16.61
C SER A 220 7.24 -1.56 -15.27
N SER A 221 7.08 -0.81 -14.18
CA SER A 221 6.92 -1.35 -12.83
C SER A 221 5.45 -1.43 -12.43
N LEU A 222 4.72 -0.32 -12.45
CA LEU A 222 3.32 -0.26 -12.03
C LEU A 222 2.43 0.20 -13.19
N PRO A 223 1.20 -0.34 -13.30
CA PRO A 223 0.29 0.05 -14.36
C PRO A 223 -0.21 1.50 -14.17
N PRO A 224 -0.53 2.22 -15.27
CA PRO A 224 -0.97 3.62 -15.25
C PRO A 224 -2.44 3.77 -14.86
N VAL A 225 -2.80 3.28 -13.67
CA VAL A 225 -4.18 3.27 -13.17
C VAL A 225 -4.42 4.38 -12.14
N PRO A 226 -5.68 4.73 -11.82
CA PRO A 226 -6.00 5.80 -10.88
C PRO A 226 -5.24 5.71 -9.55
N ARG A 227 -4.79 6.87 -9.05
CA ARG A 227 -4.02 6.97 -7.80
C ARG A 227 -4.65 7.98 -6.85
N LEU A 228 -4.87 7.55 -5.61
CA LEU A 228 -5.28 8.41 -4.51
C LEU A 228 -4.12 8.61 -3.53
N TYR A 229 -3.77 9.86 -3.26
CA TYR A 229 -2.78 10.24 -2.26
C TYR A 229 -3.47 10.90 -1.07
N LEU A 230 -3.22 10.37 0.12
CA LEU A 230 -3.75 10.85 1.40
C LEU A 230 -2.54 11.32 2.23
N TYR A 231 -2.51 12.58 2.63
CA TYR A 231 -1.33 13.17 3.28
C TYR A 231 -1.71 14.37 4.16
N SER A 232 -0.74 14.87 4.93
CA SER A 232 -0.96 16.00 5.85
C SER A 232 0.27 16.91 5.94
N PRO A 233 0.10 18.24 6.09
CA PRO A 233 1.22 19.15 6.32
C PRO A 233 1.89 18.95 7.68
N ILE A 234 1.22 18.33 8.65
CA ILE A 234 1.79 18.05 9.97
C ILE A 234 2.46 16.68 10.07
N ASP A 235 2.56 15.93 8.97
CA ASP A 235 3.28 14.66 8.93
C ASP A 235 4.79 14.90 9.17
N GLU A 236 5.27 14.43 10.32
CA GLU A 236 6.65 14.63 10.73
C GLU A 236 7.68 13.74 10.01
N LEU A 237 7.22 12.71 9.29
CA LEU A 237 8.06 11.74 8.60
C LEU A 237 8.08 11.98 7.09
N ILE A 238 6.95 12.37 6.51
CA ILE A 238 6.77 12.48 5.07
C ILE A 238 6.27 13.89 4.74
N PRO A 239 7.15 14.78 4.27
CA PRO A 239 6.76 16.13 3.87
C PRO A 239 5.69 16.10 2.77
N PRO A 240 4.65 16.95 2.83
CA PRO A 240 3.61 17.00 1.81
C PRO A 240 4.17 17.26 0.41
N GLU A 241 5.25 18.04 0.30
CA GLU A 241 5.90 18.39 -0.97
C GLU A 241 6.47 17.16 -1.67
N ASP A 242 6.87 16.12 -0.91
CA ASP A 242 7.34 14.87 -1.50
C ASP A 242 6.20 14.07 -2.14
N VAL A 243 5.04 14.04 -1.47
CA VAL A 243 3.84 13.37 -1.96
C VAL A 243 3.29 14.08 -3.20
N GLU A 244 3.16 15.42 -3.12
CA GLU A 244 2.69 16.26 -4.22
C GLU A 244 3.61 16.15 -5.46
N ARG A 245 4.93 16.16 -5.24
CA ARG A 245 5.90 15.95 -6.32
C ARG A 245 5.80 14.55 -6.92
N HIS A 246 5.69 13.50 -6.09
CA HIS A 246 5.51 12.14 -6.59
C HIS A 246 4.22 12.01 -7.43
N ALA A 247 3.13 12.65 -7.00
CA ALA A 247 1.87 12.69 -7.74
C ALA A 247 2.03 13.42 -9.08
N ALA A 248 2.70 14.58 -9.11
CA ALA A 248 2.99 15.29 -10.35
C ALA A 248 3.81 14.43 -11.33
N GLN A 249 4.84 13.74 -10.83
CA GLN A 249 5.66 12.81 -11.61
C GLN A 249 4.87 11.60 -12.13
N ALA A 250 3.89 11.10 -11.37
CA ALA A 250 3.03 10.01 -11.85
C ALA A 250 2.24 10.41 -13.11
N LYS A 251 1.86 11.69 -13.22
CA LYS A 251 1.18 12.22 -14.41
C LYS A 251 2.11 12.28 -15.61
N THR A 252 3.32 12.81 -15.42
CA THR A 252 4.25 13.10 -16.53
C THR A 252 5.10 11.90 -16.95
N GLU A 253 5.52 11.06 -16.00
CA GLU A 253 6.45 9.95 -16.21
C GLU A 253 5.73 8.61 -16.30
N ALA A 254 4.68 8.41 -15.50
CA ALA A 254 3.96 7.14 -15.42
C ALA A 254 2.71 7.06 -16.31
N GLY A 255 2.30 8.16 -16.94
CA GLY A 255 1.11 8.23 -17.80
C GLY A 255 -0.22 8.11 -17.03
N VAL A 256 -0.23 8.36 -15.72
CA VAL A 256 -1.45 8.26 -14.91
C VAL A 256 -2.32 9.49 -15.15
N THR A 257 -3.52 9.27 -15.66
CA THR A 257 -4.46 10.35 -16.01
C THR A 257 -5.36 10.78 -14.85
N ASP A 258 -5.73 9.85 -13.96
CA ASP A 258 -6.55 10.12 -12.76
C ASP A 258 -5.69 10.12 -11.50
N ILE A 259 -5.43 11.32 -10.98
CA ILE A 259 -4.69 11.55 -9.75
C ILE A 259 -5.55 12.36 -8.80
N ARG A 260 -5.74 11.82 -7.60
CA ARG A 260 -6.58 12.40 -6.56
C ARG A 260 -5.72 12.68 -5.35
N MET A 261 -5.90 13.86 -4.77
CA MET A 261 -5.12 14.34 -3.64
C MET A 261 -6.08 14.73 -2.52
N GLU A 262 -5.91 14.13 -1.35
CA GLU A 262 -6.69 14.43 -0.15
C GLU A 262 -5.73 14.90 0.94
N LYS A 263 -5.65 16.21 1.13
CA LYS A 263 -4.85 16.85 2.19
C LYS A 263 -5.67 16.97 3.47
N PHE A 264 -5.19 16.34 4.54
CA PHE A 264 -5.76 16.40 5.89
C PHE A 264 -4.97 17.42 6.71
N GLU A 265 -5.59 18.51 7.14
CA GLU A 265 -4.87 19.61 7.81
C GLU A 265 -4.17 19.17 9.10
N ASN A 266 -4.86 18.43 9.96
CA ASN A 266 -4.42 18.12 11.32
C ASN A 266 -4.34 16.62 11.60
N SER A 267 -3.71 15.85 10.70
CA SER A 267 -3.57 14.42 10.90
C SER A 267 -2.12 13.96 10.90
N PRO A 268 -1.64 13.35 12.00
CA PRO A 268 -0.33 12.73 12.05
C PRO A 268 -0.13 11.63 11.00
N HIS A 269 1.14 11.24 10.80
CA HIS A 269 1.57 10.15 9.92
C HIS A 269 0.73 8.88 10.10
N VAL A 270 0.10 8.42 9.02
CA VAL A 270 -0.72 7.18 8.96
C VAL A 270 -1.91 7.20 9.93
N ALA A 271 -2.34 8.39 10.36
CA ALA A 271 -3.49 8.55 11.25
C ALA A 271 -4.73 9.10 10.53
N HIS A 272 -4.69 9.37 9.22
CA HIS A 272 -5.77 10.02 8.47
C HIS A 272 -7.12 9.32 8.64
N ALA A 273 -7.13 7.98 8.49
CA ALA A 273 -8.32 7.14 8.67
C ALA A 273 -8.92 7.18 10.08
N ARG A 274 -8.11 7.54 11.09
CA ARG A 274 -8.56 7.71 12.48
C ARG A 274 -8.98 9.14 12.78
N THR A 275 -8.28 10.11 12.20
CA THR A 275 -8.51 11.54 12.43
C THR A 275 -9.83 11.99 11.80
N ASP A 276 -10.07 11.60 10.55
CA ASP A 276 -11.30 11.91 9.83
C ASP A 276 -11.74 10.68 9.00
N PRO A 277 -12.40 9.70 9.65
CA PRO A 277 -12.76 8.44 9.02
C PRO A 277 -13.72 8.61 7.85
N GLU A 278 -14.67 9.53 7.96
CA GLU A 278 -15.70 9.72 6.93
C GLU A 278 -15.07 10.21 5.63
N ARG A 279 -14.26 11.27 5.69
CA ARG A 279 -13.55 11.80 4.52
C ARG A 279 -12.61 10.76 3.92
N TYR A 280 -11.84 10.08 4.77
CA TYR A 280 -10.88 9.07 4.35
C TYR A 280 -11.53 7.92 3.57
N TRP A 281 -12.51 7.25 4.18
CA TRP A 281 -13.14 6.09 3.57
C TRP A 281 -14.07 6.46 2.41
N SER A 282 -14.62 7.67 2.40
CA SER A 282 -15.34 8.20 1.24
C SER A 282 -14.41 8.39 0.04
N ALA A 283 -13.19 8.91 0.24
CA ALA A 283 -12.21 9.04 -0.84
C ALA A 283 -11.74 7.67 -1.36
N VAL A 284 -11.50 6.70 -0.45
CA VAL A 284 -11.17 5.30 -0.79
C VAL A 284 -12.28 4.67 -1.64
N LYS A 285 -13.55 4.86 -1.26
CA LYS A 285 -14.69 4.34 -2.01
C LYS A 285 -14.80 5.01 -3.38
N ARG A 286 -14.65 6.33 -3.43
CA ARG A 286 -14.75 7.14 -4.65
C ARG A 286 -13.74 6.71 -5.71
N VAL A 287 -12.46 6.54 -5.33
CA VAL A 287 -11.42 6.11 -6.28
C VAL A 287 -11.66 4.69 -6.80
N TRP A 288 -12.19 3.79 -5.96
CA TRP A 288 -12.51 2.44 -6.39
C TRP A 288 -13.67 2.41 -7.40
N ASP A 289 -14.79 3.06 -7.06
CA ASP A 289 -16.00 3.02 -7.86
C ASP A 289 -15.74 3.66 -9.24
N GLU A 290 -15.15 4.86 -9.27
CA GLU A 290 -14.93 5.61 -10.52
C GLU A 290 -13.84 4.98 -11.41
N ALA A 291 -12.82 4.33 -10.82
CA ALA A 291 -11.85 3.55 -11.59
C ALA A 291 -12.50 2.37 -12.32
N GLY A 292 -13.60 1.83 -11.80
CA GLY A 292 -14.40 0.81 -12.48
C GLY A 292 -15.37 1.38 -13.54
N GLU A 293 -15.75 2.65 -13.42
CA GLU A 293 -16.73 3.31 -14.31
C GLU A 293 -16.15 3.84 -15.62
N GLN A 294 -14.82 3.96 -15.75
CA GLN A 294 -14.17 4.18 -17.06
C GLN A 294 -14.64 3.18 -18.14
N LYS A 295 -15.17 2.02 -17.70
CA LYS A 295 -15.95 1.04 -18.49
C LYS A 295 -17.10 1.61 -19.32
N LYS A 296 -17.84 2.63 -18.85
CA LYS A 296 -19.07 3.09 -19.51
C LYS A 296 -18.80 4.10 -20.63
N ALA A 297 -17.79 4.95 -20.46
CA ALA A 297 -17.47 6.00 -21.42
C ALA A 297 -16.84 5.46 -22.71
N GLU A 298 -15.96 4.44 -22.60
CA GLU A 298 -15.27 3.84 -23.77
C GLU A 298 -16.14 2.86 -24.58
N GLN A 299 -17.32 2.46 -24.08
CA GLN A 299 -18.26 1.58 -24.79
C GLN A 299 -19.43 2.32 -25.46
N GLN A 300 -19.48 3.65 -25.30
CA GLN A 300 -20.56 4.51 -25.82
C GLN A 300 -20.08 5.56 -26.83
N GLY A 301 -18.78 5.58 -27.14
CA GLY A 301 -18.19 6.37 -28.22
C GLY A 301 -17.61 5.45 -29.28
#